data_AF-A0A7I8ENB2-F1
#
_entry.id   AF-A0A7I8ENB2-F1
#
_cell.length_a   1.000
_cell.length_b   1.000
_cell.length_c   1.000
_cell.angle_alpha   90.00
_cell.angle_beta   90.00
_cell.angle_gamma   90.00
#
_symmetry.space_group_name_H-M   'P 1'
#
loop_
_entity.id
_entity.type
_entity.pdbx_description
1 polymer ?
#
loop_
_entity_poly.entity_id
_entity_poly.type
_entity_poly.pdbx_seq_one_letter_code
_entity_poly.pdbx_strand_id
1 'polypeptide(L)'
;MPFRLQQIDPDSKFCQHLQLPFLERCYPRELVGEVLSQCQAWEKRERKLSQLVMVYYVMALSLFRQYNVTDVFAHLCRGLEWLWPDSHLALPTGGALTARRASLGSIVMRRLFRQCCRPLATERTKGAFAFGLRLMAIDSTLDEVPDSPTNALHFGRLTSGKSQSPYPQVRCMYLAEVGTHAIVDALFARCKASEQSMAWALLRSLHEGMLLLADRNFPSINWLTAVEHQGAHLLCRLKAGIFTQRSCTLADGSYLVNLRPKGKNQPPLTVRVWISHIVREREPVHRALRRSNRSHPIPPFLQGTQTSLCTGLMEHMGQELLK
;
A
#
# COMPACT_ATOMS: atom_id res chain seq x y z
N MET A 1 41.91 -22.08 2.25
CA MET A 1 41.84 -20.63 1.96
C MET A 1 41.98 -19.88 3.28
N PRO A 2 42.95 -18.98 3.45
CA PRO A 2 43.01 -18.14 4.64
C PRO A 2 41.82 -17.16 4.61
N PHE A 3 41.01 -17.16 5.66
CA PHE A 3 39.97 -16.16 5.83
C PHE A 3 40.61 -14.85 6.30
N ARG A 4 40.28 -13.75 5.64
CA ARG A 4 40.72 -12.39 6.01
C ARG A 4 39.52 -11.67 6.61
N LEU A 5 39.57 -11.38 7.90
CA LEU A 5 38.55 -10.56 8.55
C LEU A 5 38.80 -9.09 8.21
N GLN A 6 37.75 -8.39 7.79
CA GLN A 6 37.82 -6.96 7.55
C GLN A 6 38.06 -6.24 8.88
N GLN A 7 39.15 -5.47 8.97
CA GLN A 7 39.39 -4.57 10.10
C GLN A 7 38.81 -3.20 9.77
N ILE A 8 38.01 -2.66 10.68
CA ILE A 8 37.44 -1.31 10.58
C ILE A 8 38.41 -0.35 11.29
N ASP A 9 38.71 0.77 10.65
CA ASP A 9 39.55 1.82 11.24
C ASP A 9 38.86 2.39 12.50
N PRO A 10 39.53 2.51 13.67
CA PRO A 10 38.96 3.09 14.89
C PRO A 10 38.35 4.49 14.72
N ASP A 11 38.84 5.31 13.79
CA ASP A 11 38.31 6.65 13.51
C ASP A 11 37.08 6.63 12.58
N SER A 12 36.68 5.45 12.12
CA SER A 12 35.49 5.26 11.28
C SER A 12 34.20 5.66 11.98
N LYS A 13 33.28 6.25 11.23
CA LYS A 13 31.93 6.53 11.73
C LYS A 13 31.05 5.30 11.62
N PHE A 14 30.43 4.90 12.74
CA PHE A 14 29.52 3.76 12.83
C PHE A 14 28.43 3.75 11.74
N CYS A 15 27.81 4.89 11.48
CA CYS A 15 26.73 5.02 10.50
C CYS A 15 27.16 4.76 9.05
N GLN A 16 28.45 4.89 8.73
CA GLN A 16 28.98 4.66 7.39
C GLN A 16 29.20 3.17 7.10
N HIS A 17 29.44 2.37 8.13
CA HIS A 17 29.68 0.93 8.03
C HIS A 17 28.45 0.07 8.30
N LEU A 18 27.36 0.65 8.83
CA LEU A 18 26.10 -0.07 9.00
C LEU A 18 25.48 -0.33 7.63
N GLN A 19 25.70 -1.52 7.06
CA GLN A 19 25.15 -1.93 5.77
C GLN A 19 23.88 -2.76 5.93
N LEU A 20 22.90 -2.52 5.05
CA LEU A 20 21.63 -3.25 4.97
C LEU A 20 21.43 -3.73 3.53
N PRO A 21 22.22 -4.71 3.06
CA PRO A 21 22.35 -5.00 1.62
C PRO A 21 21.04 -5.30 0.91
N PHE A 22 20.09 -5.95 1.59
CA PHE A 22 18.77 -6.21 1.03
C PHE A 22 17.96 -4.93 0.78
N LEU A 23 17.92 -4.03 1.77
CA LEU A 23 17.23 -2.76 1.64
C LEU A 23 17.95 -1.85 0.64
N GLU A 24 19.28 -1.85 0.64
CA GLU A 24 20.10 -1.05 -0.28
C GLU A 24 19.99 -1.53 -1.73
N ARG A 25 19.71 -2.82 -1.97
CA ARG A 25 19.42 -3.33 -3.31
C ARG A 25 18.09 -2.80 -3.85
N CYS A 26 17.09 -2.63 -2.98
CA CYS A 26 15.78 -2.11 -3.35
C CYS A 26 15.74 -0.58 -3.36
N TYR A 27 16.45 0.04 -2.43
CA TYR A 27 16.53 1.48 -2.20
C TYR A 27 18.00 1.86 -2.04
N PRO A 28 18.73 2.12 -3.15
CA PRO A 28 20.14 2.46 -3.10
C PRO A 28 20.44 3.67 -2.21
N ARG A 29 21.62 3.69 -1.58
CA ARG A 29 22.04 4.78 -0.69
C ARG A 29 22.10 6.12 -1.41
N GLU A 30 22.48 6.10 -2.68
CA GLU A 30 22.56 7.25 -3.57
C GLU A 30 21.17 7.86 -3.72
N LEU A 31 20.16 7.02 -4.03
CA LEU A 31 18.77 7.43 -4.15
C LEU A 31 18.23 8.00 -2.83
N VAL A 32 18.49 7.33 -1.69
CA VAL A 32 18.08 7.83 -0.37
C VAL A 32 18.76 9.17 -0.07
N GLY A 33 20.05 9.31 -0.41
CA GLY A 33 20.81 10.54 -0.25
C GLY A 33 20.28 11.69 -1.11
N GLU A 34 19.90 11.42 -2.36
CA GLU A 34 19.25 12.40 -3.23
C GLU A 34 17.92 12.88 -2.65
N VAL A 35 17.08 11.97 -2.15
CA VAL A 35 15.80 12.33 -1.52
C VAL A 35 16.02 13.18 -0.27
N LEU A 36 17.02 12.83 0.56
CA LEU A 36 17.39 13.63 1.74
C LEU A 36 17.82 15.05 1.34
N SER A 37 18.62 15.19 0.29
CA SER A 37 19.04 16.49 -0.26
C SER A 37 17.86 17.30 -0.76
N GLN A 38 16.98 16.68 -1.55
CA GLN A 38 15.78 17.33 -2.09
C GLN A 38 14.78 17.78 -1.01
N CYS A 39 14.79 17.11 0.14
CA CYS A 39 13.96 17.45 1.30
C CYS A 39 14.69 18.34 2.33
N GLN A 40 15.95 18.71 2.09
CA GLN A 40 16.79 19.45 3.04
C GLN A 40 16.82 18.81 4.44
N ALA A 41 16.80 17.47 4.47
CA ALA A 41 16.60 16.68 5.68
C ALA A 41 17.91 16.16 6.29
N TRP A 42 19.07 16.51 5.72
CA TRP A 42 20.38 16.12 6.23
C TRP A 42 20.68 16.72 7.61
N GLU A 43 21.42 15.98 8.43
CA GLU A 43 21.93 16.50 9.69
C GLU A 43 23.03 17.55 9.52
N LYS A 44 23.12 18.50 10.45
CA LYS A 44 24.22 19.49 10.50
C LYS A 44 25.56 18.89 10.91
N ARG A 45 25.54 17.83 11.72
CA ARG A 45 26.72 17.09 12.19
C ARG A 45 26.42 15.59 12.16
N GLU A 46 27.21 14.86 11.39
CA GLU A 46 27.14 13.40 11.31
C GLU A 46 27.60 12.78 12.64
N ARG A 47 26.75 11.92 13.21
CA ARG A 47 26.98 11.15 14.44
C ARG A 47 26.52 9.71 14.19
N LYS A 48 26.56 8.83 15.21
CA LYS A 48 26.14 7.40 15.12
C LYS A 48 24.79 7.16 14.42
N LEU A 49 23.84 8.09 14.54
CA LEU A 49 22.54 8.06 13.86
C LEU A 49 22.49 9.16 12.79
N SER A 50 22.92 8.84 11.57
CA SER A 50 22.75 9.69 10.39
C SER A 50 21.32 9.61 9.87
N GLN A 51 20.86 10.63 9.15
CA GLN A 51 19.50 10.63 8.60
C GLN A 51 19.30 9.52 7.55
N LEU A 52 20.37 9.18 6.82
CA LEU A 52 20.39 8.03 5.92
C LEU A 52 20.14 6.72 6.65
N VAL A 53 20.83 6.48 7.78
CA VAL A 53 20.57 5.29 8.62
C VAL A 53 19.14 5.33 9.17
N MET A 54 18.65 6.51 9.55
CA MET A 54 17.28 6.66 10.07
C MET A 54 16.22 6.30 9.04
N VAL A 55 16.44 6.56 7.74
CA VAL A 55 15.51 6.14 6.67
C VAL A 55 15.39 4.61 6.64
N TYR A 56 16.51 3.89 6.63
CA TYR A 56 16.48 2.42 6.63
C TYR A 56 15.95 1.86 7.94
N TYR A 57 16.28 2.49 9.07
CA TYR A 57 15.74 2.10 10.36
C TYR A 57 14.20 2.23 10.40
N VAL A 58 13.62 3.28 9.81
CA VAL A 58 12.16 3.41 9.70
C VAL A 58 11.55 2.31 8.83
N MET A 59 12.21 1.90 7.74
CA MET A 59 11.77 0.73 6.97
C MET A 59 11.90 -0.56 7.78
N ALA A 60 12.98 -0.72 8.55
CA ALA A 60 13.20 -1.89 9.38
C ALA A 60 12.12 -2.05 10.45
N LEU A 61 11.60 -0.94 11.02
CA LEU A 61 10.48 -0.98 11.96
C LEU A 61 9.24 -1.69 11.40
N SER A 62 8.97 -1.60 10.09
CA SER A 62 7.81 -2.28 9.47
C SER A 62 8.12 -3.73 9.09
N LEU A 63 9.38 -4.09 8.90
CA LEU A 63 9.82 -5.47 8.63
C LEU A 63 9.93 -6.31 9.91
N PHE A 64 10.37 -5.69 11.00
CA PHE A 64 10.71 -6.34 12.27
C PHE A 64 9.68 -6.03 13.36
N ARG A 65 8.39 -6.23 13.05
CA ARG A 65 7.25 -5.86 13.91
C ARG A 65 7.22 -6.59 15.27
N GLN A 66 7.94 -7.70 15.40
CA GLN A 66 8.07 -8.47 16.63
C GLN A 66 9.06 -7.86 17.65
N TYR A 67 9.87 -6.90 17.23
CA TYR A 67 10.89 -6.26 18.07
C TYR A 67 10.44 -4.87 18.51
N ASN A 68 10.89 -4.46 19.69
CA ASN A 68 10.72 -3.07 20.11
C ASN A 68 11.71 -2.15 19.36
N VAL A 69 11.53 -0.85 19.49
CA VAL A 69 12.32 0.21 18.82
C VAL A 69 13.84 0.01 19.00
N THR A 70 14.30 -0.29 20.21
CA THR A 70 15.73 -0.51 20.48
C THR A 70 16.24 -1.83 19.90
N ASP A 71 15.44 -2.89 19.99
CA ASP A 71 15.81 -4.22 19.51
C ASP A 71 15.87 -4.27 17.99
N VAL A 72 15.03 -3.50 17.27
CA VAL A 72 15.16 -3.36 15.82
C VAL A 72 16.52 -2.78 15.47
N PHE A 73 16.95 -1.71 16.14
CA PHE A 73 18.25 -1.10 15.86
C PHE A 73 19.40 -2.06 16.19
N ALA A 74 19.35 -2.72 17.34
CA ALA A 74 20.32 -3.74 17.72
C ALA A 74 20.36 -4.87 16.68
N HIS A 75 19.19 -5.32 16.18
CA HIS A 75 19.10 -6.34 15.15
C HIS A 75 19.82 -5.95 13.86
N LEU A 76 19.68 -4.68 13.42
CA LEU A 76 20.41 -4.16 12.26
C LEU A 76 21.92 -4.11 12.49
N CYS A 77 22.36 -3.92 13.74
CA CYS A 77 23.76 -3.70 14.09
C CYS A 77 24.55 -4.99 14.40
N ARG A 78 23.88 -6.13 14.67
CA ARG A 78 24.54 -7.36 15.18
C ARG A 78 25.80 -7.78 14.43
N GLY A 79 25.77 -7.73 13.09
CA GLY A 79 26.94 -8.10 12.28
C GLY A 79 28.10 -7.11 12.42
N LEU A 80 27.79 -5.81 12.52
CA LEU A 80 28.78 -4.76 12.65
C LEU A 80 29.36 -4.71 14.07
N GLU A 81 28.56 -4.97 15.10
CA GLU A 81 29.02 -5.05 16.49
C GLU A 81 30.16 -6.04 16.69
N TRP A 82 30.16 -7.15 15.95
CA TRP A 82 31.20 -8.18 16.03
C TRP A 82 32.52 -7.77 15.36
N LEU A 83 32.44 -6.85 14.40
CA LEU A 83 33.60 -6.35 13.64
C LEU A 83 34.09 -4.99 14.17
N TRP A 84 33.32 -4.37 15.07
CA TRP A 84 33.61 -3.03 15.54
C TRP A 84 34.82 -3.04 16.48
N PRO A 85 35.79 -2.10 16.34
CA PRO A 85 37.01 -2.11 17.15
C PRO A 85 36.77 -1.95 18.66
N ASP A 86 35.69 -1.26 19.03
CA ASP A 86 35.28 -1.07 20.42
C ASP A 86 34.28 -2.16 20.83
N SER A 87 34.72 -3.10 21.67
CA SER A 87 33.91 -4.18 22.25
C SER A 87 32.80 -3.70 23.19
N HIS A 88 32.83 -2.42 23.60
CA HIS A 88 31.84 -1.80 24.48
C HIS A 88 30.95 -0.81 23.74
N LEU A 89 30.80 -0.95 22.42
CA LEU A 89 29.99 -0.05 21.61
C LEU A 89 28.58 0.13 22.19
N ALA A 90 28.36 1.29 22.83
CA ALA A 90 27.04 1.64 23.33
C ALA A 90 26.12 2.01 22.15
N LEU A 91 25.05 1.22 21.99
CA LEU A 91 23.99 1.48 21.04
C LEU A 91 23.11 2.67 21.49
N PRO A 92 22.45 3.36 20.53
CA PRO A 92 21.54 4.45 20.85
C PRO A 92 20.37 4.00 21.73
N THR A 93 19.97 4.86 22.68
CA THR A 93 18.80 4.62 23.51
C THR A 93 17.50 4.78 22.71
N GLY A 94 16.40 4.22 23.20
CA GLY A 94 15.08 4.39 22.59
C GLY A 94 14.64 5.86 22.46
N GLY A 95 15.03 6.70 23.44
CA GLY A 95 14.82 8.14 23.39
C GLY A 95 15.57 8.81 22.23
N ALA A 96 16.84 8.44 22.01
CA ALA A 96 17.64 8.95 20.90
C ALA A 96 17.08 8.53 19.54
N LEU A 97 16.67 7.26 19.39
CA LEU A 97 16.03 6.75 18.17
C LEU A 97 14.71 7.47 17.88
N THR A 98 13.88 7.67 18.90
CA THR A 98 12.59 8.38 18.77
C THR A 98 12.79 9.84 18.39
N ALA A 99 13.71 10.54 19.05
CA ALA A 99 14.03 11.94 18.75
C ALA A 99 14.59 12.09 17.33
N ARG A 100 15.50 11.19 16.92
CA ARG A 100 16.05 11.21 15.55
C ARG A 100 14.99 10.92 14.50
N ARG A 101 14.11 9.94 14.73
CA ARG A 101 12.99 9.64 13.83
C ARG A 101 12.03 10.81 13.69
N ALA A 102 11.76 11.53 14.79
CA ALA A 102 10.97 12.76 14.74
C ALA A 102 11.64 13.84 13.89
N SER A 103 12.97 13.99 14.00
CA SER A 103 13.73 14.96 13.20
C SER A 103 13.80 14.65 11.70
N LEU A 104 13.75 13.37 11.31
CA LEU A 104 13.67 12.95 9.91
C LEU A 104 12.34 13.39 9.27
N GLY A 105 11.25 13.32 10.04
CA GLY A 105 9.91 13.61 9.58
C GLY A 105 9.37 12.60 8.56
N SER A 106 8.14 12.83 8.08
CA SER A 106 7.46 11.94 7.13
C SER A 106 7.69 12.31 5.67
N ILE A 107 8.20 13.51 5.39
CA ILE A 107 8.34 14.04 4.03
C ILE A 107 9.35 13.23 3.20
N VAL A 108 10.45 12.82 3.81
CA VAL A 108 11.49 11.98 3.18
C VAL A 108 10.89 10.63 2.79
N MET A 109 10.24 9.95 3.74
CA MET A 109 9.61 8.65 3.49
C MET A 109 8.50 8.73 2.43
N ARG A 110 7.71 9.80 2.45
CA ARG A 110 6.67 10.04 1.43
C ARG A 110 7.26 10.23 0.04
N ARG A 111 8.35 10.99 -0.08
CA ARG A 111 9.00 11.24 -1.37
C ARG A 111 9.66 9.98 -1.90
N LEU A 112 10.32 9.22 -1.04
CA LEU A 112 10.89 7.93 -1.39
C LEU A 112 9.82 6.93 -1.86
N PHE A 113 8.71 6.82 -1.11
CA PHE A 113 7.55 6.00 -1.50
C PHE A 113 7.05 6.38 -2.90
N ARG A 114 6.82 7.66 -3.18
CA ARG A 114 6.34 8.13 -4.50
C ARG A 114 7.30 7.84 -5.65
N GLN A 115 8.61 7.80 -5.40
CA GLN A 115 9.60 7.51 -6.42
C GLN A 115 9.71 6.01 -6.67
N CYS A 116 9.74 5.20 -5.61
CA CYS A 116 10.13 3.80 -5.66
C CYS A 116 8.95 2.83 -5.77
N CYS A 117 7.80 3.14 -5.18
CA CYS A 117 6.65 2.25 -5.19
C CYS A 117 5.94 2.34 -6.54
N ARG A 118 6.35 1.45 -7.45
CA ARG A 118 5.84 1.31 -8.81
C ARG A 118 5.26 -0.10 -9.01
N PRO A 119 4.41 -0.32 -10.02
CA PRO A 119 3.97 -1.67 -10.36
C PRO A 119 5.18 -2.58 -10.62
N LEU A 120 5.15 -3.81 -10.08
CA LEU A 120 6.29 -4.74 -10.10
C LEU A 120 6.06 -5.93 -11.04
N ALA A 121 4.82 -6.18 -11.45
CA ALA A 121 4.49 -7.33 -12.26
C ALA A 121 5.11 -7.22 -13.66
N THR A 122 5.54 -8.37 -14.15
CA THR A 122 5.91 -8.57 -15.56
C THR A 122 4.79 -9.37 -16.22
N GLU A 123 4.78 -9.46 -17.54
CA GLU A 123 3.80 -10.30 -18.27
C GLU A 123 3.82 -11.78 -17.83
N ARG A 124 4.94 -12.24 -17.25
CA ARG A 124 5.08 -13.59 -16.69
C ARG A 124 4.45 -13.75 -15.30
N THR A 125 4.10 -12.65 -14.64
CA THR A 125 3.48 -12.66 -13.32
C THR A 125 2.03 -13.13 -13.46
N LYS A 126 1.77 -14.37 -13.02
CA LYS A 126 0.44 -14.98 -13.07
C LYS A 126 -0.58 -14.11 -12.36
N GLY A 127 -1.72 -13.87 -13.01
CA GLY A 127 -2.83 -13.09 -12.44
C GLY A 127 -2.57 -11.58 -12.34
N ALA A 128 -1.49 -11.05 -12.91
CA ALA A 128 -1.24 -9.61 -12.92
C ALA A 128 -1.89 -8.87 -14.09
N PHE A 129 -2.31 -9.59 -15.14
CA PHE A 129 -2.88 -9.01 -16.35
C PHE A 129 -4.15 -9.76 -16.75
N ALA A 130 -5.11 -9.02 -17.30
CA ALA A 130 -6.27 -9.57 -18.00
C ALA A 130 -6.56 -8.71 -19.23
N PHE A 131 -6.89 -9.33 -20.36
CA PHE A 131 -7.17 -8.63 -21.63
C PHE A 131 -6.01 -7.74 -22.11
N GLY A 132 -4.77 -8.11 -21.79
CA GLY A 132 -3.59 -7.29 -22.07
C GLY A 132 -3.42 -6.09 -21.13
N LEU A 133 -4.31 -5.90 -20.15
CA LEU A 133 -4.30 -4.78 -19.22
C LEU A 133 -3.78 -5.21 -17.85
N ARG A 134 -2.93 -4.39 -17.23
CA ARG A 134 -2.40 -4.60 -15.88
C ARG A 134 -3.50 -4.41 -14.84
N LEU A 135 -3.71 -5.42 -14.00
CA LEU A 135 -4.73 -5.39 -12.96
C LEU A 135 -4.29 -4.54 -11.77
N MET A 136 -5.06 -3.51 -11.49
CA MET A 136 -4.90 -2.62 -10.35
C MET A 136 -6.14 -2.70 -9.47
N ALA A 137 -6.02 -2.53 -8.16
CA ALA A 137 -7.15 -2.47 -7.23
C ALA A 137 -7.06 -1.24 -6.35
N ILE A 138 -8.22 -0.61 -6.10
CA ILE A 138 -8.35 0.46 -5.11
C ILE A 138 -9.21 0.00 -3.95
N ASP A 139 -8.67 0.11 -2.74
CA ASP A 139 -9.38 -0.26 -1.52
C ASP A 139 -8.92 0.58 -0.33
N SER A 140 -9.79 0.72 0.67
CA SER A 140 -9.50 1.44 1.89
C SER A 140 -9.60 0.56 3.12
N THR A 141 -8.74 0.82 4.10
CA THR A 141 -8.78 0.21 5.43
C THR A 141 -8.69 1.28 6.51
N LEU A 142 -8.93 0.88 7.74
CA LEU A 142 -8.79 1.70 8.93
C LEU A 142 -7.73 1.06 9.82
N ASP A 143 -6.61 1.76 10.01
CA ASP A 143 -5.54 1.34 10.89
C ASP A 143 -5.64 2.08 12.22
N GLU A 144 -5.41 1.36 13.31
CA GLU A 144 -5.35 1.95 14.66
C GLU A 144 -4.01 2.67 14.86
N VAL A 145 -4.06 3.83 15.50
CA VAL A 145 -2.88 4.59 15.90
C VAL A 145 -2.79 4.65 17.43
N PRO A 146 -1.59 4.86 18.02
CA PRO A 146 -1.44 4.93 19.46
C PRO A 146 -2.41 5.91 20.11
N ASP A 147 -3.00 5.51 21.24
CA ASP A 147 -3.94 6.36 21.95
C ASP A 147 -3.21 7.52 22.61
N SER A 148 -3.33 8.70 22.00
CA SER A 148 -2.86 9.95 22.55
C SER A 148 -3.90 11.04 22.29
N PRO A 149 -3.99 12.07 23.15
CA PRO A 149 -4.90 13.19 22.94
C PRO A 149 -4.72 13.84 21.56
N THR A 150 -3.47 13.98 21.10
CA THR A 150 -3.13 14.53 19.78
C THR A 150 -3.65 13.66 18.64
N ASN A 151 -3.45 12.34 18.70
CA ASN A 151 -3.95 11.43 17.67
C ASN A 151 -5.48 11.36 17.66
N ALA A 152 -6.11 11.32 18.84
CA ALA A 152 -7.55 11.31 18.99
C ALA A 152 -8.19 12.57 18.39
N LEU A 153 -7.61 13.75 18.65
CA LEU A 153 -8.07 15.02 18.07
C LEU A 153 -7.89 15.07 16.55
N HIS A 154 -6.72 14.64 16.06
CA HIS A 154 -6.38 14.73 14.63
C HIS A 154 -7.15 13.70 13.79
N PHE A 155 -7.01 12.41 14.10
CA PHE A 155 -7.55 11.32 13.29
C PHE A 155 -9.01 10.98 13.60
N GLY A 156 -9.42 11.14 14.86
CA GLY A 156 -10.76 10.79 15.34
C GLY A 156 -10.97 9.30 15.58
N ARG A 157 -12.18 8.96 16.02
CA ARG A 157 -12.68 7.59 16.27
C ARG A 157 -13.97 7.41 15.47
N LEU A 158 -14.16 6.24 14.85
CA LEU A 158 -15.34 6.00 13.99
C LEU A 158 -16.66 6.10 14.76
N THR A 159 -16.69 5.49 15.94
CA THR A 159 -17.85 5.41 16.83
C THR A 159 -17.72 6.36 18.03
N SER A 160 -18.85 6.65 18.67
CA SER A 160 -18.96 7.54 19.83
C SER A 160 -19.74 6.85 20.96
N GLY A 161 -19.58 7.34 22.20
CA GLY A 161 -20.29 6.80 23.36
C GLY A 161 -19.80 5.40 23.75
N LYS A 162 -20.73 4.53 24.20
CA LYS A 162 -20.39 3.18 24.72
C LYS A 162 -19.78 2.24 23.67
N SER A 163 -19.92 2.52 22.39
CA SER A 163 -19.37 1.73 21.29
C SER A 163 -18.12 2.34 20.66
N GLN A 164 -17.56 3.39 21.26
CA GLN A 164 -16.37 4.09 20.77
C GLN A 164 -15.19 3.12 20.57
N SER A 165 -14.55 3.20 19.40
CA SER A 165 -13.31 2.48 19.10
C SER A 165 -12.28 2.71 20.22
N PRO A 166 -11.58 1.67 20.72
CA PRO A 166 -10.61 1.79 21.80
C PRO A 166 -9.37 2.59 21.42
N TYR A 167 -9.04 2.70 20.13
CA TYR A 167 -7.96 3.55 19.61
C TYR A 167 -8.48 4.55 18.56
N PRO A 168 -7.80 5.71 18.39
CA PRO A 168 -8.00 6.56 17.21
C PRO A 168 -7.61 5.79 15.94
N GLN A 169 -8.21 6.16 14.82
CA GLN A 169 -8.05 5.42 13.57
C GLN A 169 -7.68 6.35 12.41
N VAL A 170 -6.70 5.95 11.62
CA VAL A 170 -6.37 6.58 10.34
C VAL A 170 -7.05 5.78 9.23
N ARG A 171 -7.69 6.49 8.29
CA ARG A 171 -8.18 5.86 7.05
C ARG A 171 -7.05 5.84 6.04
N CYS A 172 -6.77 4.67 5.50
CA CYS A 172 -5.73 4.42 4.52
C CYS A 172 -6.39 3.99 3.23
N MET A 173 -6.23 4.76 2.17
CA MET A 173 -6.64 4.38 0.81
C MET A 173 -5.42 3.94 0.04
N TYR A 174 -5.49 2.78 -0.60
CA TYR A 174 -4.39 2.17 -1.34
C TYR A 174 -4.78 1.92 -2.79
N LEU A 175 -3.85 2.19 -3.70
CA LEU A 175 -3.84 1.68 -5.06
C LEU A 175 -2.76 0.60 -5.12
N ALA A 176 -3.15 -0.62 -5.41
CA ALA A 176 -2.26 -1.78 -5.43
C ALA A 176 -2.31 -2.52 -6.76
N GLU A 177 -1.19 -3.12 -7.15
CA GLU A 177 -1.13 -4.07 -8.24
C GLU A 177 -1.66 -5.43 -7.78
N VAL A 178 -2.60 -6.02 -8.51
CA VAL A 178 -3.31 -7.24 -8.08
C VAL A 178 -2.43 -8.47 -8.11
N GLY A 179 -1.50 -8.59 -9.05
CA GLY A 179 -0.68 -9.80 -9.18
C GLY A 179 0.43 -9.92 -8.12
N THR A 180 1.02 -8.80 -7.71
CA THR A 180 2.15 -8.78 -6.74
C THR A 180 1.74 -8.30 -5.36
N HIS A 181 0.54 -7.73 -5.24
CA HIS A 181 0.05 -7.01 -4.06
C HIS A 181 0.90 -5.77 -3.71
N ALA A 182 1.75 -5.30 -4.63
CA ALA A 182 2.54 -4.10 -4.41
C ALA A 182 1.63 -2.87 -4.32
N ILE A 183 1.74 -2.12 -3.22
CA ILE A 183 1.07 -0.82 -3.08
C ILE A 183 1.87 0.19 -3.90
N VAL A 184 1.21 0.81 -4.89
CA VAL A 184 1.80 1.76 -5.84
C VAL A 184 1.51 3.20 -5.45
N ASP A 185 0.34 3.46 -4.85
CA ASP A 185 0.04 4.77 -4.28
C ASP A 185 -0.83 4.63 -3.03
N ALA A 186 -0.74 5.61 -2.14
CA ALA A 186 -1.45 5.61 -0.88
C ALA A 186 -1.84 7.04 -0.46
N LEU A 187 -2.97 7.14 0.23
CA LEU A 187 -3.42 8.37 0.88
C LEU A 187 -3.93 8.05 2.28
N PHE A 188 -3.54 8.89 3.25
CA PHE A 188 -3.95 8.77 4.64
C PHE A 188 -4.81 9.96 5.03
N ALA A 189 -5.91 9.70 5.72
CA ALA A 189 -6.83 10.74 6.18
C ALA A 189 -7.46 10.38 7.54
N ARG A 190 -8.27 11.30 8.06
CA ARG A 190 -9.08 11.09 9.28
C ARG A 190 -10.02 9.90 9.08
N CYS A 191 -10.35 9.17 10.15
CA CYS A 191 -11.17 7.94 10.07
C CYS A 191 -12.50 8.10 9.30
N LYS A 192 -13.15 9.27 9.43
CA LYS A 192 -14.44 9.59 8.80
C LYS A 192 -14.32 10.25 7.42
N ALA A 193 -13.11 10.34 6.85
CA ALA A 193 -12.95 10.81 5.49
C ALA A 193 -13.70 9.89 4.50
N SER A 194 -14.30 10.49 3.48
CA SER A 194 -15.02 9.75 2.44
C SER A 194 -14.03 8.94 1.59
N GLU A 195 -14.28 7.63 1.48
CA GLU A 195 -13.52 6.73 0.62
C GLU A 195 -13.53 7.21 -0.83
N GLN A 196 -14.69 7.62 -1.34
CA GLN A 196 -14.82 8.14 -2.69
C GLN A 196 -13.94 9.38 -2.88
N SER A 197 -13.97 10.34 -1.94
CA SER A 197 -13.15 11.55 -2.01
C SER A 197 -11.65 11.25 -1.97
N MET A 198 -11.22 10.24 -1.20
CA MET A 198 -9.82 9.81 -1.18
C MET A 198 -9.42 9.10 -2.47
N ALA A 199 -10.33 8.31 -3.05
CA ALA A 199 -10.10 7.59 -4.30
C ALA A 199 -9.70 8.54 -5.44
N TRP A 200 -10.40 9.67 -5.56
CA TRP A 200 -10.12 10.71 -6.57
C TRP A 200 -8.67 11.15 -6.58
N ALA A 201 -8.04 11.24 -5.41
CA ALA A 201 -6.65 11.65 -5.34
C ALA A 201 -5.70 10.60 -5.95
N LEU A 202 -6.05 9.30 -5.88
CA LEU A 202 -5.20 8.21 -6.39
C LEU A 202 -5.33 7.98 -7.90
N LEU A 203 -6.31 8.61 -8.56
CA LEU A 203 -6.43 8.54 -10.03
C LEU A 203 -5.19 9.09 -10.75
N ARG A 204 -4.43 9.97 -10.10
CA ARG A 204 -3.13 10.50 -10.60
C ARG A 204 -2.08 9.41 -10.90
N SER A 205 -2.27 8.23 -10.35
CA SER A 205 -1.34 7.09 -10.43
C SER A 205 -1.88 5.98 -11.34
N LEU A 206 -2.99 6.23 -12.03
CA LEU A 206 -3.46 5.39 -13.13
C LEU A 206 -2.85 5.87 -14.43
N HIS A 207 -2.56 4.91 -15.30
CA HIS A 207 -1.96 5.13 -16.60
C HIS A 207 -2.61 4.23 -17.65
N GLU A 208 -2.31 4.50 -18.92
CA GLU A 208 -2.70 3.65 -20.04
C GLU A 208 -2.26 2.19 -19.83
N GLY A 209 -3.10 1.25 -20.29
CA GLY A 209 -2.85 -0.18 -20.14
C GLY A 209 -3.14 -0.73 -18.74
N MET A 210 -3.78 0.04 -17.85
CA MET A 210 -4.27 -0.44 -16.56
C MET A 210 -5.77 -0.75 -16.59
N LEU A 211 -6.17 -1.81 -15.89
CA LEU A 211 -7.55 -2.14 -15.56
C LEU A 211 -7.74 -2.02 -14.05
N LEU A 212 -8.43 -0.97 -13.62
CA LEU A 212 -8.74 -0.70 -12.22
C LEU A 212 -9.95 -1.53 -11.77
N LEU A 213 -9.78 -2.28 -10.69
CA LEU A 213 -10.80 -3.01 -9.97
C LEU A 213 -11.31 -2.17 -8.80
N ALA A 214 -12.63 -2.03 -8.68
CA ALA A 214 -13.25 -1.24 -7.61
C ALA A 214 -14.56 -1.87 -7.10
N ASP A 215 -14.88 -1.66 -5.82
CA ASP A 215 -16.16 -2.11 -5.26
C ASP A 215 -17.35 -1.20 -5.65
N ARG A 216 -18.56 -1.67 -5.36
CA ARG A 216 -19.87 -1.06 -5.64
C ARG A 216 -20.12 0.33 -5.08
N ASN A 217 -19.22 0.83 -4.23
CA ASN A 217 -19.34 2.17 -3.66
C ASN A 217 -18.77 3.26 -4.57
N PHE A 218 -18.00 2.91 -5.60
CA PHE A 218 -17.34 3.85 -6.50
C PHE A 218 -18.10 4.25 -7.79
N PRO A 219 -18.89 3.37 -8.46
CA PRO A 219 -19.41 3.69 -9.78
C PRO A 219 -20.34 4.90 -9.77
N SER A 220 -19.88 5.97 -10.39
CA SER A 220 -20.65 7.17 -10.77
C SER A 220 -20.17 7.61 -12.15
N ILE A 221 -21.02 8.31 -12.91
CA ILE A 221 -20.64 8.74 -14.28
C ILE A 221 -19.35 9.57 -14.26
N ASN A 222 -19.23 10.51 -13.31
CA ASN A 222 -18.03 11.33 -13.17
C ASN A 222 -16.79 10.49 -12.85
N TRP A 223 -16.90 9.48 -11.98
CA TRP A 223 -15.79 8.59 -11.65
C TRP A 223 -15.32 7.79 -12.86
N LEU A 224 -16.27 7.22 -13.60
CA LEU A 224 -15.99 6.44 -14.81
C LEU A 224 -15.25 7.29 -15.86
N THR A 225 -15.79 8.48 -16.15
CA THR A 225 -15.16 9.43 -17.08
C THR A 225 -13.77 9.87 -16.62
N ALA A 226 -13.56 10.02 -15.30
CA ALA A 226 -12.26 10.41 -14.79
C ALA A 226 -11.20 9.30 -14.90
N VAL A 227 -11.60 8.04 -14.73
CA VAL A 227 -10.71 6.88 -14.96
C VAL A 227 -10.35 6.78 -16.45
N GLU A 228 -11.35 6.90 -17.33
CA GLU A 228 -11.15 6.91 -18.79
C GLU A 228 -10.22 8.04 -19.23
N HIS A 229 -10.35 9.23 -18.64
CA HIS A 229 -9.46 10.36 -18.94
C HIS A 229 -7.99 10.11 -18.54
N GLN A 230 -7.71 9.17 -17.63
CA GLN A 230 -6.33 8.73 -17.33
C GLN A 230 -5.81 7.71 -18.35
N GLY A 231 -6.62 7.30 -19.33
CA GLY A 231 -6.33 6.22 -20.27
C GLY A 231 -6.49 4.82 -19.66
N ALA A 232 -7.06 4.72 -18.46
CA ALA A 232 -7.24 3.45 -17.76
C ALA A 232 -8.66 2.89 -17.99
N HIS A 233 -8.78 1.57 -17.88
CA HIS A 233 -10.05 0.86 -17.92
C HIS A 233 -10.56 0.61 -16.50
N LEU A 234 -11.87 0.44 -16.33
CA LEU A 234 -12.49 0.12 -15.04
C LEU A 234 -13.34 -1.14 -15.12
N LEU A 235 -13.15 -2.04 -14.14
CA LEU A 235 -14.08 -3.10 -13.81
C LEU A 235 -14.57 -2.88 -12.38
N CYS A 236 -15.86 -2.63 -12.23
CA CYS A 236 -16.45 -2.39 -10.91
C CYS A 236 -17.65 -3.27 -10.64
N ARG A 237 -17.81 -3.68 -9.38
CA ARG A 237 -19.05 -4.31 -8.94
C ARG A 237 -20.16 -3.27 -8.97
N LEU A 238 -21.33 -3.59 -9.51
CA LEU A 238 -22.48 -2.67 -9.49
C LEU A 238 -23.44 -3.02 -8.35
N LYS A 239 -24.05 -2.00 -7.74
CA LYS A 239 -25.21 -2.20 -6.86
C LYS A 239 -26.44 -2.52 -7.73
N ALA A 240 -27.30 -3.40 -7.24
CA ALA A 240 -28.56 -3.70 -7.90
C ALA A 240 -29.38 -2.41 -8.16
N GLY A 241 -29.99 -2.34 -9.35
CA GLY A 241 -30.82 -1.21 -9.76
C GLY A 241 -30.07 -0.02 -10.38
N ILE A 242 -28.75 -0.10 -10.54
CA ILE A 242 -27.94 0.91 -11.24
C ILE A 242 -27.68 0.46 -12.69
N PHE A 243 -27.63 1.42 -13.63
CA PHE A 243 -27.33 1.20 -15.06
C PHE A 243 -28.25 0.15 -15.72
N THR A 244 -29.56 0.24 -15.50
CA THR A 244 -30.54 -0.73 -16.01
C THR A 244 -31.11 -0.39 -17.39
N GLN A 245 -30.93 0.85 -17.87
CA GLN A 245 -31.43 1.32 -19.16
C GLN A 245 -30.52 0.83 -20.30
N ARG A 246 -30.85 -0.34 -20.85
CA ARG A 246 -30.05 -1.01 -21.89
C ARG A 246 -30.18 -0.27 -23.21
N SER A 247 -29.05 0.03 -23.86
CA SER A 247 -29.02 0.53 -25.24
C SER A 247 -28.95 -0.61 -26.25
N CYS A 248 -28.19 -1.67 -25.95
CA CYS A 248 -28.01 -2.84 -26.81
C CYS A 248 -27.68 -4.06 -25.95
N THR A 249 -28.21 -5.24 -26.29
CA THR A 249 -27.81 -6.52 -25.69
C THR A 249 -26.85 -7.24 -26.63
N LEU A 250 -25.75 -7.76 -26.09
CA LEU A 250 -24.70 -8.46 -26.83
C LEU A 250 -24.95 -9.99 -26.81
N ALA A 251 -24.24 -10.71 -27.68
CA ALA A 251 -24.45 -12.16 -27.89
C ALA A 251 -24.15 -13.02 -26.65
N ASP A 252 -23.25 -12.56 -25.78
CA ASP A 252 -22.90 -13.21 -24.51
C ASP A 252 -23.92 -12.95 -23.38
N GLY A 253 -25.03 -12.27 -23.67
CA GLY A 253 -26.06 -11.91 -22.70
C GLY A 253 -25.75 -10.66 -21.87
N SER A 254 -24.57 -10.05 -22.06
CA SER A 254 -24.30 -8.72 -21.52
C SER A 254 -25.04 -7.62 -22.26
N TYR A 255 -25.06 -6.41 -21.70
CA TYR A 255 -25.68 -5.27 -22.37
C TYR A 255 -24.87 -3.98 -22.20
N LEU A 256 -25.01 -3.10 -23.18
CA LEU A 256 -24.44 -1.77 -23.17
C LEU A 256 -25.42 -0.77 -22.53
N VAL A 257 -24.85 0.24 -21.87
CA VAL A 257 -25.58 1.37 -21.29
C VAL A 257 -24.86 2.64 -21.70
N ASN A 258 -25.61 3.58 -22.29
CA ASN A 258 -25.07 4.87 -22.69
C ASN A 258 -25.29 5.88 -21.55
N LEU A 259 -24.20 6.28 -20.90
CA LEU A 259 -24.19 7.24 -19.82
C LEU A 259 -23.90 8.63 -20.36
N ARG A 260 -24.71 9.61 -19.97
CA ARG A 260 -24.49 11.02 -20.31
C ARG A 260 -23.92 11.74 -19.09
N PRO A 261 -22.65 12.18 -19.12
CA PRO A 261 -22.08 12.96 -18.04
C PRO A 261 -22.85 14.26 -17.82
N LYS A 262 -22.90 14.73 -16.57
CA LYS A 262 -23.50 16.03 -16.25
C LYS A 262 -22.48 17.13 -16.53
N GLY A 263 -22.40 17.54 -17.80
CA GLY A 263 -21.58 18.66 -18.25
C GLY A 263 -21.86 18.96 -19.72
N LYS A 264 -22.00 20.25 -20.08
CA LYS A 264 -22.12 20.65 -21.49
C LYS A 264 -20.80 20.29 -22.18
N ASN A 265 -20.86 19.48 -23.26
CA ASN A 265 -19.73 19.04 -24.11
C ASN A 265 -18.89 17.83 -23.67
N GLN A 266 -19.34 16.99 -22.74
CA GLN A 266 -18.66 15.70 -22.54
C GLN A 266 -19.26 14.62 -23.46
N PRO A 267 -18.43 13.81 -24.14
CA PRO A 267 -18.93 12.71 -24.96
C PRO A 267 -19.70 11.71 -24.09
N PRO A 268 -20.71 11.02 -24.65
CA PRO A 268 -21.39 9.95 -23.95
C PRO A 268 -20.41 8.81 -23.67
N LEU A 269 -20.44 8.28 -22.46
CA LEU A 269 -19.67 7.11 -22.08
C LEU A 269 -20.51 5.86 -22.31
N THR A 270 -19.97 4.88 -23.02
CA THR A 270 -20.61 3.57 -23.16
C THR A 270 -20.00 2.62 -22.14
N VAL A 271 -20.84 1.98 -21.32
CA VAL A 271 -20.37 0.95 -20.39
C VAL A 271 -21.04 -0.38 -20.70
N ARG A 272 -20.28 -1.46 -20.59
CA ARG A 272 -20.78 -2.83 -20.70
C ARG A 272 -21.13 -3.35 -19.30
N VAL A 273 -22.35 -3.84 -19.12
CA VAL A 273 -22.85 -4.37 -17.85
C VAL A 273 -23.07 -5.87 -17.97
N TRP A 274 -22.45 -6.60 -17.05
CA TRP A 274 -22.53 -8.05 -16.97
C TRP A 274 -23.28 -8.47 -15.72
N ILE A 275 -24.16 -9.46 -15.89
CA ILE A 275 -24.88 -10.08 -14.78
C ILE A 275 -24.28 -11.46 -14.61
N SER A 276 -23.34 -11.61 -13.68
CA SER A 276 -22.87 -12.93 -13.26
C SER A 276 -23.65 -13.40 -12.04
N HIS A 277 -24.20 -14.61 -12.15
CA HIS A 277 -24.71 -15.33 -10.99
C HIS A 277 -23.51 -15.98 -10.30
N ILE A 278 -22.96 -15.31 -9.29
CA ILE A 278 -21.95 -15.95 -8.43
C ILE A 278 -22.69 -17.01 -7.60
N VAL A 279 -22.67 -18.25 -8.07
CA VAL A 279 -23.05 -19.41 -7.27
C VAL A 279 -21.97 -19.55 -6.21
N ARG A 280 -22.21 -19.00 -5.02
CA ARG A 280 -21.40 -19.37 -3.85
C ARG A 280 -21.71 -20.83 -3.55
N GLU A 281 -20.86 -21.74 -4.01
CA GLU A 281 -20.75 -23.03 -3.36
C GLU A 281 -20.47 -22.74 -1.88
N ARG A 282 -21.44 -23.03 -1.03
CA ARG A 282 -21.23 -22.99 0.41
C ARG A 282 -20.30 -24.16 0.73
N GLU A 283 -19.00 -23.93 0.70
CA GLU A 283 -18.12 -24.79 1.49
C GLU A 283 -18.59 -24.71 2.96
N PRO A 284 -18.74 -25.85 3.64
CA PRO A 284 -19.09 -25.85 5.05
C PRO A 284 -17.96 -25.16 5.80
N VAL A 285 -18.21 -23.92 6.23
CA VAL A 285 -17.32 -23.19 7.13
C VAL A 285 -17.13 -24.07 8.36
N HIS A 286 -15.96 -24.68 8.50
CA HIS A 286 -15.58 -25.44 9.68
C HIS A 286 -15.77 -24.56 10.91
N ARG A 287 -16.86 -24.81 11.62
CA ARG A 287 -17.29 -24.12 12.85
C ARG A 287 -16.48 -24.63 14.06
N ALA A 288 -15.18 -24.79 13.89
CA ALA A 288 -14.28 -25.43 14.85
C ALA A 288 -12.99 -24.63 15.09
N LEU A 289 -13.09 -23.31 15.30
CA LEU A 289 -11.99 -22.50 15.86
C LEU A 289 -12.50 -21.51 16.92
N ARG A 290 -13.47 -21.95 17.74
CA ARG A 290 -13.78 -21.31 19.03
C ARG A 290 -13.57 -22.34 20.14
N ARG A 291 -12.30 -22.61 20.47
CA ARG A 291 -11.77 -23.08 21.77
C ARG A 291 -10.45 -23.84 21.56
N SER A 292 -9.35 -23.10 21.42
CA SER A 292 -8.05 -23.50 22.00
C SER A 292 -7.04 -22.36 21.85
N ASN A 293 -6.32 -22.13 22.92
CA ASN A 293 -5.37 -21.06 23.19
C ASN A 293 -4.07 -21.12 22.37
N ARG A 294 -3.45 -19.93 22.26
CA ARG A 294 -2.00 -19.60 22.27
C ARG A 294 -1.17 -19.68 20.96
N SER A 295 -0.52 -18.53 20.73
CA SER A 295 0.73 -18.28 19.99
C SER A 295 0.80 -18.65 18.50
N HIS A 296 0.36 -17.72 17.63
CA HIS A 296 1.01 -17.39 16.35
C HIS A 296 0.56 -15.99 15.86
N PRO A 297 1.44 -15.16 15.28
CA PRO A 297 1.06 -13.85 14.75
C PRO A 297 0.36 -13.99 13.39
N ILE A 298 -0.79 -13.33 13.27
CA ILE A 298 -1.62 -13.22 12.05
C ILE A 298 -1.07 -12.07 11.19
N PRO A 299 -0.97 -12.20 9.84
CA PRO A 299 -0.81 -11.04 8.97
C PRO A 299 -2.18 -10.44 8.61
N PRO A 300 -2.41 -9.12 8.67
CA PRO A 300 -3.53 -8.51 7.97
C PRO A 300 -3.00 -7.95 6.65
N PHE A 301 -3.11 -8.71 5.56
CA PHE A 301 -2.91 -8.19 4.20
C PHE A 301 -3.82 -8.95 3.24
N LEU A 302 -4.79 -8.23 2.66
CA LEU A 302 -5.55 -8.53 1.42
C LEU A 302 -5.67 -10.01 1.02
N GLN A 303 -6.10 -10.88 1.93
CA GLN A 303 -6.43 -12.26 1.60
C GLN A 303 -7.89 -12.50 1.94
N GLY A 304 -8.65 -12.85 0.92
CA GLY A 304 -9.98 -13.41 1.08
C GLY A 304 -11.11 -12.41 0.90
N THR A 305 -11.36 -12.00 -0.34
CA THR A 305 -12.71 -11.86 -0.91
C THR A 305 -12.66 -11.33 -2.34
N GLN A 306 -11.78 -10.37 -2.64
CA GLN A 306 -11.71 -9.80 -3.99
C GLN A 306 -11.05 -10.76 -4.99
N THR A 307 -9.94 -11.42 -4.64
CA THR A 307 -9.19 -12.29 -5.56
C THR A 307 -10.01 -13.50 -6.05
N SER A 308 -10.75 -14.18 -5.17
CA SER A 308 -11.57 -15.33 -5.57
C SER A 308 -12.83 -14.95 -6.36
N LEU A 309 -13.40 -13.77 -6.12
CA LEU A 309 -14.48 -13.22 -6.94
C LEU A 309 -13.99 -12.83 -8.34
N CYS A 310 -12.74 -12.36 -8.47
CA CYS A 310 -12.16 -11.94 -9.74
C CYS A 310 -11.80 -13.11 -10.64
N THR A 311 -11.29 -14.24 -10.12
CA THR A 311 -10.94 -15.40 -10.95
C THR A 311 -12.16 -15.99 -11.67
N GLY A 312 -13.27 -16.18 -10.96
CA GLY A 312 -14.51 -16.70 -11.57
C GLY A 312 -15.22 -15.70 -12.49
N LEU A 313 -15.07 -14.39 -12.24
CA LEU A 313 -15.53 -13.36 -13.17
C LEU A 313 -14.70 -13.40 -14.46
N MET A 314 -13.36 -13.52 -14.36
CA MET A 314 -12.39 -13.49 -15.47
C MET A 314 -12.47 -14.71 -16.41
N GLU A 315 -12.79 -15.89 -15.91
CA GLU A 315 -12.94 -17.10 -16.74
C GLU A 315 -14.16 -17.04 -17.68
N HIS A 316 -15.19 -16.26 -17.33
CA HIS A 316 -16.36 -16.04 -18.20
C HIS A 316 -16.18 -14.87 -19.20
N MET A 317 -15.08 -14.12 -19.09
CA MET A 317 -14.81 -12.92 -19.91
C MET A 317 -14.12 -13.32 -21.22
N GLY A 318 -14.88 -13.79 -22.19
CA GLY A 318 -14.40 -13.96 -23.57
C GLY A 318 -13.86 -12.63 -24.17
N GLN A 319 -13.06 -12.74 -25.24
CA GLN A 319 -12.16 -11.74 -25.86
C GLN A 319 -12.72 -10.34 -26.28
N GLU A 320 -13.93 -9.94 -25.91
CA GLU A 320 -14.59 -8.73 -26.47
C GLU A 320 -14.61 -7.49 -25.56
N LEU A 321 -13.68 -7.35 -24.61
CA LEU A 321 -13.69 -6.24 -23.64
C LEU A 321 -13.24 -4.87 -24.15
N LEU A 322 -12.80 -4.77 -25.40
CA LEU A 322 -12.24 -3.56 -25.97
C LEU A 322 -13.21 -2.91 -26.98
N LYS A 323 -14.35 -2.43 -26.49
CA LYS A 323 -15.13 -1.33 -27.09
C LYS A 323 -15.87 -0.57 -26.02
#